data_AF-M4D736-F1
#
_entry.id   AF-M4D736-F1
#
_cell.length_a   1.000
_cell.length_b   1.000
_cell.length_c   1.000
_cell.angle_alpha   90.00
_cell.angle_beta   90.00
_cell.angle_gamma   90.00
#
_symmetry.space_group_name_H-M   'P 1'
#
loop_
_entity.id
_entity.type
_entity.pdbx_description
1 polymer ?
#
loop_
_entity_poly.entity_id
_entity_poly.type
_entity_poly.pdbx_seq_one_letter_code
_entity_poly.pdbx_strand_id
1 'polypeptide(L)'
;MAKPIGEDAISESVASRSSSCSQWSQWQLLDSILPTGGFAHSFGLEAAVQTRLVSSPTDLEIHIIHVLDNTASLLLPFVYSSLKSPDIETWQRLDLLLDATLTNQVSSKASISQGSALFRIAASVFTETPSLKMIRDASLGSSKELRFHHAPIFGLVCGLLGMDPETSQRAYLFVTLRDVVSAATRLNLVGPMGASVMQHRIALVAETVLEKWKDREASEACQTSPLLDVVQGCHGYLFSRLFCS
;
A
#
# COMPACT_ATOMS: atom_id res chain seq x y z
N MET A 1 16.12 56.74 3.81
CA MET A 1 16.67 55.47 4.32
C MET A 1 15.60 54.41 4.08
N ALA A 2 15.62 53.76 2.92
CA ALA A 2 14.64 52.75 2.53
C ALA A 2 15.05 51.39 3.12
N LYS A 3 14.16 50.77 3.88
CA LYS A 3 14.33 49.41 4.43
C LYS A 3 14.19 48.41 3.28
N PRO A 4 15.06 47.41 3.13
CA PRO A 4 14.92 46.43 2.07
C PRO A 4 13.70 45.56 2.36
N ILE A 5 12.81 45.44 1.38
CA ILE A 5 11.65 44.55 1.40
C ILE A 5 12.07 43.28 0.65
N GLY A 6 12.05 42.13 1.33
CA GLY A 6 11.44 40.94 0.72
C GLY A 6 12.28 39.70 0.43
N GLU A 7 13.49 39.51 0.96
CA GLU A 7 14.15 38.18 0.83
C GLU A 7 13.43 37.11 1.67
N ASP A 8 13.02 37.44 2.89
CA ASP A 8 12.28 36.51 3.78
C ASP A 8 10.89 36.15 3.23
N ALA A 9 10.16 37.12 2.67
CA ALA A 9 8.80 36.90 2.12
C ALA A 9 8.81 36.03 0.84
N ILE A 10 9.88 36.11 0.04
CA ILE A 10 10.05 35.24 -1.13
C ILE A 10 10.37 33.81 -0.68
N SER A 11 11.22 33.65 0.35
CA SER A 11 11.57 32.34 0.90
C SER A 11 10.36 31.59 1.49
N GLU A 12 9.48 32.28 2.22
CA GLU A 12 8.24 31.71 2.76
C GLU A 12 7.24 31.37 1.64
N SER A 13 7.18 32.17 0.58
CA SER A 13 6.31 31.91 -0.58
C SER A 13 6.78 30.71 -1.42
N VAL A 14 8.08 30.45 -1.49
CA VAL A 14 8.65 29.31 -2.19
C VAL A 14 8.53 28.04 -1.35
N ALA A 15 8.75 28.13 -0.04
CA ALA A 15 8.54 27.04 0.90
C ALA A 15 7.07 26.57 0.91
N SER A 16 6.11 27.50 0.98
CA SER A 16 4.67 27.19 0.91
C SER A 16 4.22 26.61 -0.44
N ARG A 17 4.85 26.99 -1.55
CA ARG A 17 4.61 26.38 -2.88
C ARG A 17 5.21 24.99 -2.99
N SER A 18 6.37 24.76 -2.40
CA SER A 18 7.02 23.43 -2.35
C SER A 18 6.23 22.43 -1.50
N SER A 19 5.66 22.88 -0.36
CA SER A 19 4.79 22.05 0.47
C SER A 19 3.45 21.74 -0.21
N SER A 20 2.90 22.69 -0.96
CA SER A 20 1.68 22.48 -1.75
C SER A 20 1.89 21.47 -2.87
N CYS A 21 3.03 21.53 -3.57
CA CYS A 21 3.38 20.58 -4.64
C CYS A 21 3.53 19.15 -4.09
N SER A 22 4.17 18.99 -2.91
CA SER A 22 4.30 17.70 -2.23
C SER A 22 2.93 17.08 -1.92
N GLN A 23 1.95 17.86 -1.50
CA GLN A 23 0.61 17.36 -1.21
C GLN A 23 -0.12 16.79 -2.44
N TRP A 24 0.09 17.38 -3.62
CA TRP A 24 -0.47 16.84 -4.88
C TRP A 24 0.13 15.47 -5.22
N SER A 25 1.44 15.30 -5.07
CA SER A 25 2.10 13.99 -5.28
C SER A 25 1.59 12.93 -4.30
N GLN A 26 1.35 13.31 -3.05
CA GLN A 26 0.75 12.44 -2.04
C GLN A 26 -0.67 12.01 -2.41
N TRP A 27 -1.53 12.93 -2.84
CA TRP A 27 -2.88 12.57 -3.31
C TRP A 27 -2.84 11.69 -4.55
N GLN A 28 -1.95 11.98 -5.50
CA GLN A 28 -1.78 11.17 -6.70
C GLN A 28 -1.29 9.76 -6.38
N LEU A 29 -0.45 9.58 -5.36
CA LEU A 29 -0.04 8.26 -4.86
C LEU A 29 -1.25 7.42 -4.41
N LEU A 30 -2.26 8.07 -3.81
CA LEU A 30 -3.47 7.42 -3.27
C LEU A 30 -4.61 7.33 -4.27
N ASP A 31 -4.45 7.90 -5.46
CA ASP A 31 -5.48 7.88 -6.49
C ASP A 31 -5.67 6.46 -7.03
N SER A 32 -6.92 6.07 -7.26
CA SER A 32 -7.29 4.80 -7.91
C SER A 32 -6.86 4.73 -9.37
N ILE A 33 -6.61 5.88 -10.02
CA ILE A 33 -6.14 5.95 -11.41
C ILE A 33 -4.67 5.58 -11.55
N LEU A 34 -3.88 5.66 -10.48
CA LEU A 34 -2.47 5.36 -10.53
C LEU A 34 -2.29 3.86 -10.87
N PRO A 35 -1.57 3.51 -11.95
CA PRO A 35 -1.58 2.13 -12.47
C PRO A 35 -0.69 1.16 -11.68
N THR A 36 -0.85 1.12 -10.35
CA THR A 36 -0.09 0.25 -9.42
C THR A 36 -0.54 -1.21 -9.45
N GLY A 37 -1.64 -1.53 -10.14
CA GLY A 37 -2.13 -2.89 -10.29
C GLY A 37 -3.05 -3.37 -9.17
N GLY A 38 -3.34 -2.57 -8.14
CA GLY A 38 -4.25 -2.93 -7.05
C GLY A 38 -5.63 -3.38 -7.53
N PHE A 39 -6.15 -2.77 -8.60
CA PHE A 39 -7.39 -3.18 -9.26
C PHE A 39 -7.38 -4.63 -9.76
N ALA A 40 -6.23 -5.22 -10.08
CA ALA A 40 -6.17 -6.60 -10.56
C ALA A 40 -6.35 -7.66 -9.46
N HIS A 41 -6.34 -7.26 -8.18
CA HIS A 41 -6.25 -8.17 -7.04
C HIS A 41 -7.49 -8.07 -6.13
N SER A 42 -7.93 -9.21 -5.59
CA SER A 42 -9.12 -9.31 -4.72
C SER A 42 -8.80 -9.51 -3.24
N PHE A 43 -7.52 -9.64 -2.88
CA PHE A 43 -7.07 -9.94 -1.51
C PHE A 43 -7.73 -11.19 -0.90
N GLY A 44 -7.97 -12.21 -1.74
CA GLY A 44 -8.63 -13.46 -1.33
C GLY A 44 -10.15 -13.39 -1.28
N LEU A 45 -10.78 -12.23 -1.52
CA LEU A 45 -12.23 -12.06 -1.51
C LEU A 45 -12.91 -12.94 -2.58
N GLU A 46 -12.35 -13.02 -3.79
CA GLU A 46 -12.92 -13.86 -4.85
C GLU A 46 -12.96 -15.34 -4.42
N ALA A 47 -11.88 -15.84 -3.83
CA ALA A 47 -11.83 -17.20 -3.32
C ALA A 47 -12.78 -17.40 -2.13
N ALA A 48 -12.90 -16.41 -1.24
CA ALA A 48 -13.80 -16.45 -0.10
C ALA A 48 -15.28 -16.53 -0.53
N VAL A 49 -15.66 -15.81 -1.59
CA VAL A 49 -17.01 -15.87 -2.16
C VAL A 49 -17.28 -17.22 -2.81
N GLN A 50 -16.36 -17.71 -3.65
CA GLN A 50 -16.54 -19.00 -4.34
C GLN A 50 -16.59 -20.19 -3.37
N THR A 51 -15.88 -20.09 -2.24
CA THR A 51 -15.92 -21.09 -1.15
C THR A 51 -17.06 -20.87 -0.14
N ARG A 52 -17.92 -19.87 -0.36
CA ARG A 52 -19.06 -19.47 0.50
C ARG A 52 -18.69 -19.00 1.89
N LEU A 53 -17.42 -18.67 2.15
CA LEU A 53 -16.98 -18.02 3.39
C LEU A 53 -17.49 -16.58 3.49
N VAL A 54 -17.72 -15.93 2.35
CA VAL A 54 -18.39 -14.62 2.27
C VAL A 54 -19.68 -14.79 1.47
N SER A 55 -20.81 -14.81 2.17
CA SER A 55 -22.13 -15.05 1.55
C SER A 55 -23.15 -13.95 1.86
N SER A 56 -22.83 -13.03 2.78
CA SER A 56 -23.70 -11.93 3.19
C SER A 56 -22.94 -10.60 3.28
N PRO A 57 -23.65 -9.46 3.31
CA PRO A 57 -23.03 -8.15 3.54
C PRO A 57 -22.26 -8.06 4.86
N THR A 58 -22.72 -8.77 5.90
CA THR A 58 -22.04 -8.84 7.19
C THR A 58 -20.71 -9.61 7.08
N ASP A 59 -20.70 -10.74 6.36
CA ASP A 59 -19.48 -11.51 6.14
C ASP A 59 -18.45 -10.70 5.34
N LEU A 60 -18.92 -9.88 4.39
CA LEU A 60 -18.05 -8.99 3.62
C LEU A 60 -17.39 -7.94 4.53
N GLU A 61 -18.15 -7.30 5.42
CA GLU A 61 -17.61 -6.33 6.38
C GLU A 61 -16.56 -7.00 7.30
N ILE A 62 -16.86 -8.20 7.80
CA ILE A 62 -15.93 -8.98 8.63
C ILE A 62 -14.65 -9.36 7.84
N HIS A 63 -14.81 -9.79 6.59
CA HIS A 63 -13.68 -10.15 5.73
C HIS A 63 -12.76 -8.95 5.49
N ILE A 64 -13.32 -7.77 5.18
CA ILE A 64 -12.55 -6.53 5.01
C ILE A 64 -11.79 -6.20 6.30
N ILE A 65 -12.43 -6.28 7.46
CA ILE A 65 -11.78 -6.00 8.75
C ILE A 65 -10.60 -6.96 8.98
N HIS A 66 -10.77 -8.25 8.69
CA HIS A 66 -9.67 -9.21 8.79
C HIS A 66 -8.54 -8.89 7.81
N VAL A 67 -8.84 -8.47 6.57
CA VAL A 67 -7.81 -8.07 5.60
C VAL A 67 -7.04 -6.86 6.13
N LEU A 68 -7.72 -5.88 6.73
CA LEU A 68 -7.07 -4.71 7.31
C LEU A 68 -6.21 -5.05 8.53
N ASP A 69 -6.71 -5.83 9.50
CA ASP A 69 -5.92 -6.21 10.68
C ASP A 69 -4.69 -7.03 10.28
N ASN A 70 -4.84 -7.94 9.31
CA ASN A 70 -3.74 -8.75 8.82
C ASN A 70 -2.73 -7.93 8.01
N THR A 71 -3.20 -6.99 7.19
CA THR A 71 -2.34 -6.03 6.48
C THR A 71 -1.58 -5.15 7.47
N ALA A 72 -2.26 -4.71 8.53
CA ALA A 72 -1.67 -3.88 9.57
C ALA A 72 -0.57 -4.61 10.34
N SER A 73 -0.85 -5.85 10.78
CA SER A 73 0.10 -6.64 11.56
C SER A 73 1.29 -7.13 10.74
N LEU A 74 1.08 -7.46 9.46
CA LEU A 74 2.11 -8.06 8.62
C LEU A 74 2.90 -7.05 7.80
N LEU A 75 2.23 -6.04 7.21
CA LEU A 75 2.82 -5.20 6.16
C LEU A 75 3.16 -3.78 6.61
N LEU A 76 2.42 -3.18 7.56
CA LEU A 76 2.78 -1.86 8.09
C LEU A 76 4.18 -1.80 8.70
N PRO A 77 4.69 -2.82 9.40
CA PRO A 77 6.07 -2.78 9.90
C PRO A 77 7.12 -2.60 8.79
N PHE A 78 6.88 -3.15 7.60
CA PHE A 78 7.74 -2.95 6.43
C PHE A 78 7.59 -1.56 5.81
N VAL A 79 6.35 -1.05 5.75
CA VAL A 79 6.08 0.33 5.31
C VAL A 79 6.80 1.32 6.23
N TYR A 80 6.62 1.17 7.55
CA TYR A 80 7.21 2.03 8.57
C TYR A 80 8.74 1.99 8.54
N SER A 81 9.34 0.79 8.52
CA SER A 81 10.80 0.63 8.48
C SER A 81 11.40 1.25 7.22
N SER A 82 10.77 1.04 6.05
CA SER A 82 11.28 1.59 4.79
C SER A 82 11.05 3.09 4.66
N LEU A 83 10.02 3.62 5.31
CA LEU A 83 9.74 5.05 5.37
C LEU A 83 10.77 5.79 6.23
N LYS A 84 11.09 5.24 7.40
CA LYS A 84 12.03 5.85 8.36
C LYS A 84 13.43 5.99 7.80
N SER A 85 13.84 5.07 6.93
CA SER A 85 15.13 5.10 6.25
C SER A 85 14.92 4.79 4.77
N PRO A 86 14.55 5.81 3.97
CA PRO A 86 14.18 5.64 2.57
C PRO A 86 15.41 5.56 1.66
N ASP A 87 16.28 4.60 1.95
CA ASP A 87 17.51 4.33 1.21
C ASP A 87 17.50 2.91 0.59
N ILE A 88 18.40 2.71 -0.37
CA ILE A 88 18.46 1.45 -1.14
C ILE A 88 18.84 0.25 -0.26
N GLU A 89 19.71 0.41 0.74
CA GLU A 89 20.19 -0.70 1.56
C GLU A 89 19.08 -1.20 2.48
N THR A 90 18.39 -0.27 3.15
CA THR A 90 17.22 -0.56 3.98
C THR A 90 16.13 -1.24 3.16
N TRP A 91 15.78 -0.69 2.00
CA TRP A 91 14.76 -1.27 1.13
C TRP A 91 15.15 -2.69 0.68
N GLN A 92 16.38 -2.91 0.19
CA GLN A 92 16.83 -4.24 -0.22
C GLN A 92 16.74 -5.28 0.90
N ARG A 93 17.12 -4.91 2.12
CA ARG A 93 17.02 -5.79 3.29
C ARG A 93 15.57 -6.15 3.60
N LEU A 94 14.68 -5.15 3.58
CA LEU A 94 13.26 -5.34 3.85
C LEU A 94 12.56 -6.16 2.76
N ASP A 95 12.93 -5.98 1.50
CA ASP A 95 12.41 -6.74 0.36
C ASP A 95 12.71 -8.24 0.51
N LEU A 96 13.97 -8.59 0.80
CA LEU A 96 14.39 -9.98 1.04
C LEU A 96 13.74 -10.58 2.29
N LEU A 97 13.60 -9.79 3.36
CA LEU A 97 12.93 -10.24 4.57
C LEU A 97 11.44 -10.51 4.32
N LEU A 98 10.75 -9.64 3.57
CA LEU A 98 9.35 -9.83 3.26
C LEU A 98 9.13 -11.03 2.33
N ASP A 99 10.02 -11.25 1.35
CA ASP A 99 9.98 -12.44 0.49
C ASP A 99 10.08 -13.73 1.32
N ALA A 100 10.98 -13.76 2.30
CA ALA A 100 11.11 -14.89 3.23
C ALA A 100 9.90 -15.05 4.17
N THR A 101 9.16 -13.98 4.42
CA THR A 101 7.98 -13.97 5.32
C THR A 101 6.71 -14.41 4.60
N LEU A 102 6.55 -14.06 3.31
CA LEU A 102 5.36 -14.37 2.53
C LEU A 102 5.41 -15.79 1.95
N THR A 103 4.94 -16.77 2.73
CA THR A 103 4.90 -18.18 2.32
C THR A 103 3.86 -18.50 1.25
N ASN A 104 2.82 -17.69 1.14
CA ASN A 104 1.76 -17.87 0.15
C ASN A 104 2.16 -17.28 -1.20
N GLN A 105 2.27 -18.15 -2.19
CA GLN A 105 2.71 -17.79 -3.54
C GLN A 105 1.74 -16.85 -4.26
N VAL A 106 0.44 -16.91 -3.97
CA VAL A 106 -0.55 -16.01 -4.57
C VAL A 106 -0.37 -14.59 -4.03
N SER A 107 -0.26 -14.45 -2.70
CA SER A 107 -0.06 -13.14 -2.06
C SER A 107 1.32 -12.55 -2.36
N SER A 108 2.37 -13.39 -2.38
CA SER A 108 3.73 -12.99 -2.76
C SER A 108 3.76 -12.43 -4.20
N LYS A 109 3.20 -13.15 -5.19
CA LYS A 109 3.12 -12.67 -6.58
C LYS A 109 2.32 -11.39 -6.73
N ALA A 110 1.20 -11.25 -5.99
CA ALA A 110 0.41 -10.02 -5.99
C ALA A 110 1.21 -8.83 -5.42
N SER A 111 1.97 -9.06 -4.34
CA SER A 111 2.85 -8.06 -3.73
C SER A 111 3.96 -7.62 -4.68
N ILE A 112 4.64 -8.57 -5.34
CA ILE A 112 5.70 -8.32 -6.33
C ILE A 112 5.19 -7.54 -7.53
N SER A 113 4.03 -7.94 -8.07
CA SER A 113 3.41 -7.29 -9.22
C SER A 113 3.05 -5.83 -8.90
N GLN A 114 2.43 -5.59 -7.74
CA GLN A 114 2.03 -4.25 -7.31
C GLN A 114 3.23 -3.37 -6.98
N GLY A 115 4.22 -3.88 -6.25
CA GLY A 115 5.42 -3.12 -5.90
C GLY A 115 6.25 -2.76 -7.14
N SER A 116 6.46 -3.70 -8.06
CA SER A 116 7.13 -3.44 -9.34
C SER A 116 6.44 -2.35 -10.16
N ALA A 117 5.10 -2.40 -10.25
CA ALA A 117 4.32 -1.39 -10.95
C ALA A 117 4.42 -0.02 -10.26
N LEU A 118 4.23 0.01 -8.94
CA LEU A 118 4.34 1.24 -8.13
C LEU A 118 5.71 1.89 -8.30
N PHE A 119 6.81 1.14 -8.16
CA PHE A 119 8.15 1.74 -8.23
C PHE A 119 8.47 2.31 -9.62
N ARG A 120 8.07 1.58 -10.67
CA ARG A 120 8.21 2.04 -12.05
C ARG A 120 7.48 3.36 -12.28
N ILE A 121 6.25 3.47 -11.80
CA ILE A 121 5.41 4.67 -11.96
C ILE A 121 5.94 5.81 -11.10
N ALA A 122 6.25 5.55 -9.84
CA ALA A 122 6.77 6.55 -8.92
C ALA A 122 8.03 7.23 -9.48
N ALA A 123 8.99 6.44 -9.98
CA ALA A 123 10.21 6.96 -10.61
C ALA A 123 9.98 7.71 -11.95
N SER A 124 8.79 7.59 -12.55
CA SER A 124 8.44 8.25 -13.81
C SER A 124 7.55 9.48 -13.63
N VAL A 125 6.69 9.47 -12.60
CA VAL A 125 5.70 10.51 -12.33
C VAL A 125 6.26 11.57 -11.38
N PHE A 126 6.88 11.15 -10.28
CA PHE A 126 7.37 12.06 -9.23
C PHE A 126 8.80 12.56 -9.54
N THR A 127 8.93 13.24 -10.67
CA THR A 127 10.22 13.73 -11.21
C THR A 127 10.91 14.76 -10.32
N GLU A 128 10.16 15.44 -9.45
CA GLU A 128 10.65 16.33 -8.40
C GLU A 128 11.46 15.61 -7.32
N THR A 129 11.43 14.26 -7.31
CA THR A 129 12.16 13.41 -6.37
C THR A 129 13.17 12.52 -7.13
N PRO A 130 14.36 13.04 -7.51
CA PRO A 130 15.34 12.30 -8.32
C PRO A 130 15.82 10.99 -7.68
N SER A 131 15.80 10.90 -6.35
CA SER A 131 16.19 9.71 -5.59
C SER A 131 15.41 8.46 -6.00
N LEU A 132 14.13 8.57 -6.37
CA LEU A 132 13.33 7.43 -6.84
C LEU A 132 13.94 6.80 -8.08
N LYS A 133 14.32 7.63 -9.07
CA LYS A 133 14.95 7.17 -10.29
C LYS A 133 16.34 6.60 -10.02
N MET A 134 17.14 7.25 -9.18
CA MET A 134 18.49 6.77 -8.83
C MET A 134 18.46 5.41 -8.14
N ILE A 135 17.58 5.21 -7.16
CA ILE A 135 17.45 3.93 -6.45
C ILE A 135 16.95 2.85 -7.42
N ARG A 136 15.99 3.16 -8.29
CA ARG A 136 15.49 2.21 -9.29
C ARG A 136 16.60 1.77 -10.24
N ASP A 137 17.32 2.72 -10.83
CA ASP A 137 18.36 2.41 -11.81
C ASP A 137 19.53 1.63 -11.15
N ALA A 138 19.88 1.96 -9.90
CA ALA A 138 20.85 1.19 -9.11
C ALA A 138 20.35 -0.24 -8.78
N SER A 139 19.05 -0.41 -8.52
CA SER A 139 18.46 -1.73 -8.23
C SER A 139 18.48 -2.67 -9.43
N LEU A 140 18.32 -2.15 -10.64
CA LEU A 140 18.39 -2.92 -11.89
C LEU A 140 19.81 -3.39 -12.22
N GLY A 141 20.82 -2.69 -11.70
CA GLY A 141 22.24 -3.08 -11.81
C GLY A 141 22.75 -3.94 -10.64
N SER A 142 21.91 -4.23 -9.65
CA SER A 142 22.29 -5.01 -8.46
C SER A 142 22.45 -6.49 -8.79
N SER A 143 23.45 -7.15 -8.18
CA SER A 143 23.60 -8.61 -8.24
C SER A 143 22.64 -9.35 -7.32
N LYS A 144 22.00 -8.66 -6.37
CA LYS A 144 20.98 -9.26 -5.49
C LYS A 144 19.67 -9.42 -6.24
N GLU A 145 19.05 -10.59 -6.12
CA GLU A 145 17.74 -10.87 -6.70
C GLU A 145 16.64 -10.20 -5.86
N LEU A 146 16.27 -8.97 -6.24
CA LEU A 146 15.19 -8.22 -5.61
C LEU A 146 13.85 -8.60 -6.22
N ARG A 147 12.83 -8.67 -5.37
CA ARG A 147 11.47 -9.10 -5.71
C ARG A 147 10.54 -7.92 -5.89
N PHE A 148 10.87 -6.76 -5.34
CA PHE A 148 10.08 -5.53 -5.47
C PHE A 148 8.69 -5.67 -4.83
N HIS A 149 8.65 -6.12 -3.58
CA HIS A 149 7.41 -6.22 -2.81
C HIS A 149 6.79 -4.85 -2.54
N HIS A 150 5.45 -4.84 -2.51
CA HIS A 150 4.67 -3.61 -2.43
C HIS A 150 4.90 -2.80 -1.16
N ALA A 151 4.87 -3.42 0.03
CA ALA A 151 4.95 -2.70 1.30
C ALA A 151 6.28 -1.93 1.50
N PRO A 152 7.48 -2.55 1.31
CA PRO A 152 8.74 -1.81 1.36
C PRO A 152 8.80 -0.67 0.33
N ILE A 153 8.36 -0.91 -0.91
CA ILE A 153 8.37 0.12 -1.96
C ILE A 153 7.43 1.27 -1.61
N PHE A 154 6.24 0.97 -1.10
CA PHE A 154 5.29 2.00 -0.68
C PHE A 154 5.88 2.88 0.42
N GLY A 155 6.49 2.28 1.44
CA GLY A 155 7.20 3.01 2.50
C GLY A 155 8.34 3.87 1.96
N LEU A 156 9.17 3.32 1.06
CA LEU A 156 10.23 4.05 0.38
C LEU A 156 9.68 5.27 -0.38
N VAL A 157 8.63 5.09 -1.18
CA VAL A 157 8.00 6.18 -1.96
C VAL A 157 7.42 7.24 -1.04
N CYS A 158 6.65 6.86 -0.02
CA CYS A 158 6.12 7.81 0.96
C CYS A 158 7.21 8.64 1.64
N GLY A 159 8.34 8.01 1.98
CA GLY A 159 9.43 8.67 2.71
C GLY A 159 10.14 9.68 1.83
N LEU A 160 10.35 9.31 0.56
CA LEU A 160 10.94 10.21 -0.44
C LEU A 160 10.00 11.36 -0.84
N LEU A 161 8.67 11.15 -0.77
CA LEU A 161 7.68 12.21 -0.96
C LEU A 161 7.45 13.09 0.29
N GLY A 162 8.15 12.81 1.39
CA GLY A 162 8.08 13.59 2.63
C GLY A 162 6.79 13.37 3.43
N MET A 163 6.12 12.23 3.27
CA MET A 163 4.96 11.88 4.09
C MET A 163 5.40 11.50 5.51
N ASP A 164 4.63 11.92 6.51
CA ASP A 164 4.89 11.50 7.89
C ASP A 164 4.52 10.01 8.11
N PRO A 165 5.08 9.37 9.15
CA PRO A 165 4.84 7.95 9.42
C PRO A 165 3.40 7.55 9.63
N GLU A 166 2.62 8.37 10.31
CA GLU A 166 1.24 8.02 10.62
C GLU A 166 0.38 8.13 9.36
N THR A 167 0.52 9.21 8.60
CA THR A 167 -0.17 9.40 7.33
C THR A 167 0.20 8.32 6.31
N SER A 168 1.47 7.91 6.25
CA SER A 168 1.92 6.86 5.33
C SER A 168 1.33 5.48 5.66
N GLN A 169 1.29 5.13 6.94
CA GLN A 169 0.68 3.86 7.38
C GLN A 169 -0.85 3.88 7.18
N ARG A 170 -1.50 5.00 7.50
CA ARG A 170 -2.92 5.22 7.22
C ARG A 170 -3.23 5.14 5.73
N ALA A 171 -2.39 5.74 4.89
CA ALA A 171 -2.49 5.70 3.44
C ALA A 171 -2.40 4.27 2.89
N TYR A 172 -1.49 3.45 3.42
CA TYR A 172 -1.36 2.06 3.02
C TYR A 172 -2.62 1.23 3.35
N LEU A 173 -3.20 1.43 4.54
CA LEU A 173 -4.47 0.81 4.91
C LEU A 173 -5.62 1.34 4.05
N PHE A 174 -5.64 2.63 3.73
CA PHE A 174 -6.66 3.23 2.87
C PHE A 174 -6.64 2.63 1.46
N VAL A 175 -5.46 2.51 0.84
CA VAL A 175 -5.31 1.88 -0.49
C VAL A 175 -5.78 0.42 -0.44
N THR A 176 -5.42 -0.31 0.60
CA THR A 176 -5.87 -1.70 0.81
C THR A 176 -7.41 -1.78 0.93
N LEU A 177 -8.02 -0.95 1.79
CA LEU A 177 -9.47 -0.88 1.97
C LEU A 177 -10.18 -0.56 0.64
N ARG A 178 -9.70 0.48 -0.06
CA ARG A 178 -10.22 0.93 -1.34
C ARG A 178 -10.22 -0.21 -2.37
N ASP A 179 -9.12 -0.96 -2.45
CA ASP A 179 -8.96 -2.00 -3.45
C ASP A 179 -9.84 -3.23 -3.15
N VAL A 180 -9.97 -3.64 -1.89
CA VAL A 180 -10.89 -4.73 -1.49
C VAL A 180 -12.36 -4.32 -1.73
N VAL A 181 -12.74 -3.10 -1.41
CA VAL A 181 -14.11 -2.58 -1.65
C VAL A 181 -14.41 -2.48 -3.16
N SER A 182 -13.42 -2.08 -3.95
CA SER A 182 -13.50 -2.10 -5.42
C SER A 182 -13.70 -3.51 -5.95
N ALA A 183 -12.96 -4.49 -5.41
CA ALA A 183 -13.13 -5.89 -5.76
C ALA A 183 -14.53 -6.41 -5.40
N ALA A 184 -15.04 -6.08 -4.21
CA ALA A 184 -16.38 -6.45 -3.76
C ALA A 184 -17.48 -5.91 -4.70
N THR A 185 -17.30 -4.68 -5.20
CA THR A 185 -18.22 -4.07 -6.17
C THR A 185 -18.23 -4.84 -7.49
N ARG A 186 -17.06 -5.23 -7.99
CA ARG A 186 -16.90 -5.98 -9.25
C ARG A 186 -17.33 -7.44 -9.16
N LEU A 187 -17.27 -8.02 -7.97
CA LEU A 187 -17.87 -9.32 -7.64
C LEU A 187 -19.39 -9.23 -7.43
N ASN A 188 -19.98 -8.05 -7.60
CA ASN A 188 -21.42 -7.79 -7.43
C ASN A 188 -21.92 -8.13 -6.01
N LEU A 189 -21.07 -8.00 -4.99
CA LEU A 189 -21.44 -8.19 -3.59
C LEU A 189 -22.09 -6.93 -2.99
N VAL A 190 -21.72 -5.77 -3.52
CA VAL A 190 -22.21 -4.46 -3.09
C VAL A 190 -22.26 -3.52 -4.29
N GLY A 191 -23.27 -2.65 -4.37
CA GLY A 191 -23.35 -1.64 -5.42
C GLY A 191 -22.39 -0.46 -5.17
N PRO A 192 -22.06 0.37 -6.18
CA PRO A 192 -21.08 1.45 -6.05
C PRO A 192 -21.37 2.44 -4.91
N MET A 193 -22.64 2.81 -4.72
CA MET A 193 -23.02 3.67 -3.60
C MET A 193 -22.78 2.94 -2.26
N GLY A 194 -23.27 1.70 -2.15
CA GLY A 194 -23.10 0.88 -0.94
C GLY A 194 -21.63 0.68 -0.58
N ALA A 195 -20.77 0.53 -1.57
CA ALA A 195 -19.32 0.43 -1.43
C ALA A 195 -18.73 1.71 -0.80
N SER A 196 -19.12 2.90 -1.29
CA SER A 196 -18.68 4.18 -0.70
C SER A 196 -19.14 4.35 0.75
N VAL A 197 -20.38 3.97 1.07
CA VAL A 197 -20.89 3.99 2.45
C VAL A 197 -20.14 3.01 3.34
N MET A 198 -19.88 1.80 2.85
CA MET A 198 -19.12 0.78 3.56
C MET A 198 -17.68 1.25 3.85
N GLN A 199 -16.98 1.79 2.86
CA GLN A 199 -15.64 2.34 3.02
C GLN A 199 -15.61 3.45 4.09
N HIS A 200 -16.59 4.37 4.06
CA HIS A 200 -16.69 5.42 5.06
C HIS A 200 -16.95 4.87 6.47
N ARG A 201 -17.84 3.89 6.61
CA ARG A 201 -18.14 3.25 7.90
C ARG A 201 -16.93 2.49 8.48
N ILE A 202 -16.20 1.75 7.63
CA ILE A 202 -15.04 0.95 8.05
C ILE A 202 -13.85 1.85 8.41
N ALA A 203 -13.80 3.10 7.98
CA ALA A 203 -12.71 4.02 8.29
C ALA A 203 -12.40 4.12 9.80
N LEU A 204 -13.43 4.10 10.67
CA LEU A 204 -13.23 4.11 12.13
C LEU A 204 -12.53 2.83 12.63
N VAL A 205 -12.88 1.68 12.05
CA VAL A 205 -12.24 0.39 12.36
C VAL A 205 -10.81 0.38 11.83
N ALA A 206 -10.58 0.91 10.62
CA ALA A 206 -9.25 1.05 10.04
C ALA A 206 -8.32 1.91 10.92
N GLU A 207 -8.84 3.00 11.51
CA GLU A 207 -8.07 3.81 12.46
C GLU A 207 -7.76 3.05 13.76
N THR A 208 -8.72 2.27 14.27
CA THR A 208 -8.49 1.41 15.45
C THR A 208 -7.41 0.36 15.18
N VAL A 209 -7.43 -0.22 13.98
CA VAL A 209 -6.41 -1.17 13.51
C VAL A 209 -5.05 -0.48 13.34
N LEU A 210 -5.02 0.74 12.81
CA LEU A 210 -3.81 1.54 12.69
C LEU A 210 -3.17 1.77 14.06
N GLU A 211 -3.93 2.31 15.02
CA GLU A 211 -3.44 2.59 16.38
C GLU A 211 -2.90 1.33 17.08
N LYS A 212 -3.49 0.17 16.80
CA LYS A 212 -3.04 -1.11 17.34
C LYS A 212 -1.66 -1.52 16.81
N TRP A 213 -1.34 -1.24 15.54
CA TRP A 213 -0.20 -1.84 14.83
C TRP A 213 0.86 -0.85 14.32
N LYS A 214 0.58 0.46 14.33
CA LYS A 214 1.50 1.47 13.80
C LYS A 214 2.82 1.51 14.57
N ASP A 215 3.83 2.03 13.89
CA ASP A 215 5.14 2.37 14.45
C ASP A 215 5.93 1.16 15.02
N ARG A 216 5.73 -0.01 14.41
CA ARG A 216 6.43 -1.25 14.72
C ARG A 216 7.53 -1.55 13.72
N GLU A 217 8.60 -2.19 14.17
CA GLU A 217 9.72 -2.57 13.33
C GLU A 217 9.42 -3.85 12.54
N ALA A 218 10.06 -4.04 11.37
CA ALA A 218 9.81 -5.20 10.51
C ALA A 218 10.00 -6.57 11.19
N SER A 219 10.81 -6.64 12.27
CA SER A 219 10.97 -7.86 13.08
C SER A 219 9.73 -8.25 13.89
N GLU A 220 8.81 -7.33 14.09
CA GLU A 220 7.56 -7.54 14.83
C GLU A 220 6.39 -7.89 13.92
N ALA A 221 6.63 -7.99 12.61
CA ALA A 221 5.61 -8.37 11.63
C ALA A 221 5.06 -9.76 11.92
N CYS A 222 3.74 -9.90 11.92
CA CYS A 222 3.09 -11.18 12.17
C CYS A 222 1.80 -11.36 11.37
N GLN A 223 1.46 -12.62 11.08
CA GLN A 223 0.19 -12.99 10.46
C GLN A 223 -0.88 -13.18 11.55
N THR A 224 -1.94 -12.36 11.56
CA THR A 224 -3.03 -12.49 12.54
C THR A 224 -4.22 -13.29 12.02
N SER A 225 -4.33 -13.46 10.70
CA SER A 225 -5.43 -14.17 10.06
C SER A 225 -4.93 -15.29 9.13
N PRO A 226 -4.53 -16.45 9.69
CA PRO A 226 -4.05 -17.58 8.88
C PRO A 226 -5.11 -18.10 7.91
N LEU A 227 -6.40 -17.95 8.23
CA LEU A 227 -7.49 -18.35 7.33
C LEU A 227 -7.49 -17.50 6.06
N LEU A 228 -7.21 -16.19 6.14
CA LEU A 228 -7.10 -15.35 4.94
C LEU A 228 -5.96 -15.83 4.05
N ASP A 229 -4.83 -16.20 4.63
CA ASP A 229 -3.69 -16.70 3.86
C ASP A 229 -4.03 -17.99 3.12
N VAL A 230 -4.67 -18.95 3.80
CA VAL A 230 -5.14 -20.20 3.17
C VAL A 230 -6.13 -19.92 2.05
N VAL A 231 -7.15 -19.08 2.30
CA VAL A 231 -8.19 -18.75 1.31
C VAL A 231 -7.62 -18.04 0.10
N GLN A 232 -6.71 -17.09 0.29
CA GLN A 232 -6.01 -16.43 -0.80
C GLN A 232 -5.15 -17.41 -1.59
N GLY A 233 -4.46 -18.35 -0.91
CA GLY A 233 -3.70 -19.42 -1.57
C GLY A 233 -4.58 -20.32 -2.45
N CYS A 234 -5.87 -20.47 -2.10
CA CYS A 234 -6.84 -21.23 -2.88
C CYS A 234 -7.22 -20.55 -4.22
N HIS A 235 -6.91 -19.27 -4.42
CA HIS A 235 -7.27 -18.53 -5.64
C HIS A 235 -6.74 -19.20 -6.92
N GLY A 236 -5.55 -19.80 -6.85
CA GLY A 236 -4.95 -20.55 -7.96
C GLY A 236 -5.74 -21.78 -8.42
N TYR A 237 -6.65 -22.29 -7.60
CA TYR A 237 -7.47 -23.47 -7.87
C TYR A 237 -8.91 -23.13 -8.30
N LEU A 238 -9.27 -21.85 -8.37
CA LEU A 238 -10.61 -21.45 -8.79
C LEU A 238 -10.85 -21.79 -10.26
N PHE A 239 -12.01 -22.36 -10.55
CA PHE A 239 -12.41 -22.74 -11.91
C PHE A 239 -12.57 -21.51 -12.83
N SER A 240 -13.16 -20.43 -12.30
CA SER A 240 -13.33 -19.16 -12.99
C SER A 240 -12.73 -18.04 -12.15
N ARG A 241 -12.05 -17.09 -12.78
CA ARG A 241 -11.34 -15.99 -12.11
C ARG A 241 -11.56 -14.67 -12.85
N LEU A 242 -11.99 -13.66 -12.11
CA LEU A 242 -12.09 -12.27 -12.52
C LEU A 242 -10.86 -11.46 -12.09
N PHE A 243 -10.13 -11.93 -11.08
CA PHE A 243 -8.92 -11.28 -10.53
C PHE A 243 -7.68 -12.14 -10.76
N CYS A 244 -6.51 -11.53 -10.58
CA CYS A 244 -5.21 -12.19 -10.66
C CYS A 244 -4.80 -12.88 -9.35
N SER A 245 -5.46 -12.56 -8.22
CA SER A 245 -5.22 -13.13 -6.88
C SER A 245 -6.38 -12.91 -5.92
#